data_AF-A0A958S5X4-F1
#
_entry.id   AF-A0A958S5X4-F1
#
_cell.length_a   1.000
_cell.length_b   1.000
_cell.length_c   1.000
_cell.angle_alpha   90.00
_cell.angle_beta   90.00
_cell.angle_gamma   90.00
#
_symmetry.space_group_name_H-M   'P 1'
#
loop_
_entity.id
_entity.type
_entity.pdbx_description
1 polymer ?
#
loop_
_entity_poly.entity_id
_entity_poly.type
_entity_poly.pdbx_seq_one_letter_code
_entity_poly.pdbx_strand_id
1 'polypeptide(L)'
;MKKQATETIKPFFSILIVVFTMFVMVFFKMETRRLGYTALKINQDYQRVQDDLRLATISYAKFMRPERVRTYAVSRLTLNDAQKGQIIQMTGQNIALAH
;
A
#
# COMPACT_ATOMS: atom_id res chain seq x y z
N MET A 1 60.99 -33.21 7.53
CA MET A 1 59.74 -33.67 6.87
C MET A 1 58.57 -32.70 6.96
N LYS A 2 58.33 -31.95 8.06
CA LYS A 2 57.17 -31.03 8.16
C LYS A 2 57.14 -29.87 7.12
N LYS A 3 58.31 -29.36 6.68
CA LYS A 3 58.38 -28.25 5.71
C LYS A 3 57.96 -28.62 4.29
N GLN A 4 58.17 -29.87 3.84
CA GLN A 4 57.77 -30.28 2.49
C GLN A 4 56.24 -30.36 2.36
N ALA A 5 55.53 -30.84 3.38
CA ALA A 5 54.07 -30.96 3.36
C ALA A 5 53.36 -29.58 3.32
N THR A 6 53.89 -28.57 4.00
CA THR A 6 53.33 -27.21 3.98
C THR A 6 53.58 -26.49 2.67
N GLU A 7 54.70 -26.74 1.99
CA GLU A 7 54.98 -26.20 0.65
C GLU A 7 53.98 -26.73 -0.38
N THR A 8 53.53 -27.99 -0.27
CA THR A 8 52.53 -28.57 -1.19
C THR A 8 51.10 -28.07 -0.94
N ILE A 9 50.76 -27.69 0.29
CA ILE A 9 49.38 -27.28 0.67
C ILE A 9 49.09 -25.80 0.36
N LYS A 10 50.10 -24.93 0.43
CA LYS A 10 49.97 -23.49 0.10
C LYS A 10 49.33 -23.22 -1.28
N PRO A 11 49.76 -23.84 -2.40
CA PRO A 11 49.16 -23.58 -3.70
C PRO A 11 47.70 -24.04 -3.77
N PHE A 12 47.32 -25.11 -3.07
CA PHE A 12 45.94 -25.57 -3.00
C PHE A 12 45.03 -24.53 -2.33
N PHE A 13 45.45 -23.95 -1.20
CA PHE A 13 44.69 -22.88 -0.54
C PHE A 13 44.59 -21.62 -1.39
N SER A 14 45.66 -21.26 -2.12
CA SER A 14 45.61 -20.12 -3.03
C SER A 14 44.54 -20.29 -4.11
N ILE A 15 44.45 -21.47 -4.72
CA ILE A 15 43.44 -21.77 -5.74
C ILE A 15 42.04 -21.80 -5.10
N LEU A 16 41.92 -22.40 -3.92
CA LEU A 16 40.65 -22.47 -3.20
C LEU A 16 40.10 -21.07 -2.89
N ILE A 17 40.95 -20.14 -2.46
CA ILE A 17 40.55 -18.74 -2.20
C ILE A 17 40.10 -18.06 -3.50
N VAL A 18 40.81 -18.26 -4.61
CA VAL A 18 40.41 -17.70 -5.92
C VAL A 18 39.05 -18.24 -6.35
N VAL A 19 38.84 -19.56 -6.27
CA VAL A 19 37.55 -20.18 -6.60
C VAL A 19 36.44 -19.67 -5.69
N PHE A 20 36.70 -19.60 -4.38
CA PHE A 20 35.74 -19.11 -3.39
C PHE A 20 35.33 -17.66 -3.67
N THR A 21 36.29 -16.78 -3.95
CA THR A 21 36.00 -15.37 -4.26
C THR A 21 35.20 -15.22 -5.56
N MET A 22 35.49 -16.02 -6.59
CA MET A 22 34.68 -16.04 -7.81
C MET A 22 33.24 -16.51 -7.54
N PHE A 23 33.06 -17.56 -6.73
CA PHE A 23 31.72 -18.00 -6.33
C PHE A 23 30.97 -16.91 -5.57
N VAL A 24 31.59 -16.34 -4.54
CA VAL A 24 30.99 -15.26 -3.73
C VAL A 24 30.57 -14.08 -4.62
N MET A 25 31.40 -13.70 -5.58
CA MET A 25 31.08 -12.63 -6.53
C MET A 25 29.84 -12.95 -7.37
N VAL A 26 29.72 -14.17 -7.88
CA VAL A 26 28.54 -14.62 -8.65
C VAL A 26 27.30 -14.68 -7.75
N PHE A 27 27.42 -15.17 -6.53
CA PHE A 27 26.33 -15.20 -5.55
C PHE A 27 25.81 -13.78 -5.28
N PHE A 28 26.69 -12.83 -4.98
CA PHE A 28 26.28 -11.44 -4.78
C PHE A 28 25.58 -10.85 -6.01
N LYS A 29 26.12 -11.08 -7.22
CA LYS A 29 25.49 -10.60 -8.47
C LYS A 29 24.09 -11.19 -8.66
N MET A 30 23.92 -12.48 -8.42
CA MET A 30 22.62 -13.14 -8.51
C MET A 30 21.64 -12.67 -7.44
N GLU A 31 22.14 -12.42 -6.22
CA GLU A 31 21.35 -11.94 -5.10
C GLU A 31 20.80 -10.53 -5.35
N THR A 32 21.65 -9.61 -5.79
CA THR A 32 21.23 -8.25 -6.17
C THR A 32 20.19 -8.28 -7.29
N ARG A 33 20.38 -9.14 -8.28
CA ARG A 33 19.41 -9.30 -9.39
C ARG A 33 18.06 -9.82 -8.88
N ARG A 34 18.08 -10.83 -8.01
CA ARG A 34 16.85 -11.38 -7.41
C ARG A 34 16.11 -10.33 -6.58
N LEU A 35 16.83 -9.62 -5.71
CA LEU A 35 16.26 -8.54 -4.90
C LEU A 35 15.69 -7.41 -5.77
N GLY A 36 16.38 -7.04 -6.85
CA GLY A 36 15.90 -6.05 -7.80
C GLY A 36 14.57 -6.44 -8.44
N TYR A 37 14.41 -7.68 -8.89
CA TYR A 37 13.15 -8.16 -9.44
C TYR A 37 12.03 -8.22 -8.39
N THR A 38 12.34 -8.66 -7.17
CA THR A 38 11.37 -8.68 -6.08
C THR A 38 10.91 -7.27 -5.72
N ALA A 39 11.83 -6.31 -5.61
CA ALA A 39 11.50 -4.92 -5.30
C ALA A 39 10.64 -4.28 -6.39
N LEU A 40 10.95 -4.52 -7.67
CA LEU A 40 10.15 -4.04 -8.79
C LEU A 40 8.73 -4.61 -8.73
N LYS A 41 8.59 -5.91 -8.50
CA LYS A 41 7.28 -6.57 -8.39
C LYS A 41 6.46 -5.99 -7.23
N ILE A 42 7.08 -5.86 -6.05
CA ILE A 42 6.42 -5.28 -4.87
C ILE A 42 5.93 -3.85 -5.17
N ASN A 43 6.74 -3.04 -5.86
CA ASN A 43 6.35 -1.69 -6.21
C ASN A 43 5.15 -1.66 -7.15
N GLN A 44 5.14 -2.52 -8.18
CA GLN A 44 4.02 -2.66 -9.11
C GLN A 44 2.73 -3.11 -8.40
N ASP A 45 2.84 -4.08 -7.50
CA ASP A 45 1.68 -4.58 -6.75
C ASP A 45 1.17 -3.51 -5.77
N TYR A 46 2.06 -2.75 -5.14
CA TYR A 46 1.69 -1.61 -4.28
C TYR A 46 0.94 -0.52 -5.06
N GLN A 47 1.43 -0.15 -6.26
CA GLN A 47 0.76 0.84 -7.11
C GLN A 47 -0.65 0.38 -7.50
N ARG A 48 -0.83 -0.88 -7.89
CA ARG A 48 -2.15 -1.45 -8.22
C ARG A 48 -3.12 -1.33 -7.06
N VAL A 49 -2.71 -1.75 -5.86
CA VAL A 49 -3.55 -1.66 -4.66
C VAL A 49 -3.91 -0.20 -4.34
N GLN A 50 -2.96 0.72 -4.51
CA GLN A 50 -3.21 2.14 -4.28
C GLN A 50 -4.22 2.72 -5.28
N ASP A 51 -4.16 2.32 -6.55
CA ASP A 51 -5.10 2.76 -7.57
C ASP A 51 -6.50 2.16 -7.36
N ASP A 52 -6.58 0.89 -6.96
CA ASP A 52 -7.86 0.26 -6.58
C ASP A 52 -8.53 1.00 -5.41
N LEU A 53 -7.75 1.38 -4.39
CA LEU A 53 -8.23 2.18 -3.27
C LEU A 53 -8.71 3.57 -3.70
N ARG A 54 -7.99 4.23 -4.61
CA ARG A 54 -8.41 5.52 -5.17
C ARG A 54 -9.73 5.39 -5.93
N LEU A 55 -9.86 4.36 -6.78
CA LEU A 55 -11.10 4.10 -7.52
C LEU A 55 -12.28 3.80 -6.58
N ALA A 56 -12.07 3.00 -5.54
CA ALA A 56 -13.07 2.71 -4.51
C ALA A 56 -13.48 3.97 -3.73
N THR A 57 -12.52 4.85 -3.42
CA THR A 57 -12.80 6.11 -2.75
C THR A 57 -13.61 7.05 -3.65
N ILE A 58 -13.26 7.14 -4.93
CA ILE A 58 -14.00 7.94 -5.91
C ILE A 58 -15.43 7.39 -6.09
N SER A 59 -15.60 6.07 -6.17
CA SER A 59 -16.93 5.47 -6.30
C SER A 59 -17.77 5.71 -5.05
N TYR A 60 -17.20 5.52 -3.86
CA TYR A 60 -17.85 5.84 -2.59
C TYR A 60 -18.25 7.32 -2.51
N ALA A 61 -17.36 8.23 -2.86
CA ALA A 61 -17.65 9.66 -2.91
C ALA A 61 -18.77 9.99 -3.91
N LYS A 62 -18.84 9.31 -5.06
CA LYS A 62 -19.95 9.44 -6.02
C LYS A 62 -21.28 8.95 -5.46
N PHE A 63 -21.28 7.88 -4.65
CA PHE A 63 -22.49 7.37 -3.99
C PHE A 63 -22.95 8.30 -2.86
N MET A 64 -22.01 8.80 -2.05
CA MET A 64 -22.25 9.69 -0.92
C MET A 64 -22.40 11.17 -1.31
N ARG A 65 -22.52 11.47 -2.61
CA ARG A 65 -22.78 12.84 -3.08
C ARG A 65 -23.99 13.41 -2.33
N PRO A 66 -23.87 14.60 -1.70
CA PRO A 66 -24.94 15.21 -0.93
C PRO A 66 -26.25 15.31 -1.71
N GLU A 67 -26.18 15.48 -3.02
CA GLU A 67 -27.33 15.53 -3.92
C GLU A 67 -28.12 14.22 -3.92
N ARG A 68 -27.45 13.06 -3.90
CA ARG A 68 -28.11 11.75 -3.85
C ARG A 68 -28.58 11.38 -2.46
N VAL A 69 -27.82 11.74 -1.43
CA VAL A 69 -28.26 11.63 -0.03
C VAL A 69 -29.53 12.46 0.18
N ARG A 70 -29.58 13.67 -0.40
CA ARG A 70 -30.76 14.54 -0.40
C ARG A 70 -31.92 13.91 -1.15
N THR A 71 -31.73 13.40 -2.37
CA THR A 71 -32.81 12.69 -3.10
C THR A 71 -33.32 11.47 -2.33
N TYR A 72 -32.43 10.72 -1.68
CA TYR A 72 -32.82 9.57 -0.85
C TYR A 72 -33.59 10.00 0.41
N ALA A 73 -33.14 11.06 1.09
CA ALA A 73 -33.83 11.62 2.26
C ALA A 73 -35.22 12.19 1.91
N VAL A 74 -35.33 12.90 0.79
CA VAL A 74 -36.61 13.42 0.29
C VAL A 74 -37.55 12.28 -0.12
N SER A 75 -37.05 11.26 -0.80
CA SER A 75 -37.90 10.17 -1.35
C SER A 75 -38.26 9.07 -0.36
N ARG A 76 -37.40 8.76 0.63
CA ARG A 76 -37.62 7.65 1.58
C ARG A 76 -37.87 8.11 3.02
N LEU A 77 -37.41 9.30 3.41
CA LEU A 77 -37.47 9.77 4.80
C LEU A 77 -38.43 10.94 5.01
N THR A 78 -39.20 11.34 3.99
CA THR A 78 -40.15 12.48 4.07
C THR A 78 -39.51 13.75 4.65
N LEU A 79 -38.19 13.92 4.46
CA LEU A 79 -37.49 15.14 4.85
C LEU A 79 -37.81 16.20 3.78
N ASN A 80 -38.79 17.05 4.06
CA ASN A 80 -39.00 18.28 3.31
C ASN A 80 -37.94 19.31 3.75
N ASP A 81 -37.39 20.08 2.81
CA ASP A 81 -36.47 21.19 3.14
C ASP A 81 -37.18 22.15 4.10
N ALA A 82 -36.50 22.56 5.17
CA ALA A 82 -37.05 23.49 6.15
C ALA A 82 -37.37 24.82 5.47
N GLN A 83 -38.66 25.14 5.31
CA GLN A 83 -39.08 26.43 4.75
C GLN A 83 -38.84 27.55 5.78
N LYS A 84 -38.49 28.75 5.31
CA LYS A 84 -38.33 29.92 6.20
C LYS A 84 -39.61 30.12 7.03
N GLY A 85 -39.47 30.05 8.36
CA GLY A 85 -40.60 30.12 9.30
C GLY A 85 -41.22 28.78 9.72
N GLN A 86 -40.67 27.64 9.29
CA GLN A 86 -41.13 26.32 9.73
C GLN A 86 -40.64 25.99 11.16
N ILE A 87 -41.56 25.64 12.05
CA ILE A 87 -41.25 25.28 13.45
C ILE A 87 -40.90 23.79 13.50
N ILE A 88 -39.64 23.48 13.81
CA ILE A 88 -39.17 22.10 13.98
C ILE A 88 -39.24 21.76 15.47
N GLN A 89 -40.16 20.86 15.84
CA GLN A 89 -40.29 20.39 17.20
C GLN A 89 -39.26 19.27 17.46
N MET A 90 -38.11 19.64 18.02
CA MET A 90 -37.14 18.66 18.50
C MET A 90 -37.63 18.12 19.85
N THR A 91 -37.94 16.83 19.92
CA THR A 91 -38.27 16.14 21.18
C THR A 91 -37.11 16.29 22.16
N GLY A 92 -37.30 17.14 23.17
CA GLY A 92 -36.26 17.52 24.14
C GLY A 92 -35.99 19.03 24.21
N GLN A 93 -37.04 19.84 24.26
CA GLN A 93 -37.03 21.11 25.00
C GLN A 93 -36.05 22.22 24.54
N ASN A 94 -35.88 22.43 23.23
CA ASN A 94 -35.45 23.72 22.67
C ASN A 94 -36.05 23.90 21.27
N ILE A 95 -36.92 24.89 21.09
CA ILE A 95 -37.48 25.25 19.78
C ILE A 95 -36.45 26.13 19.07
N ALA A 96 -35.88 25.65 17.97
CA ALA A 96 -35.02 26.45 17.10
C ALA A 96 -35.84 27.00 15.92
N LEU A 97 -35.85 28.32 15.76
CA LEU A 97 -36.44 29.00 14.60
C LEU A 97 -35.40 29.05 13.47
N ALA A 98 -35.73 28.44 12.33
CA ALA A 98 -34.91 28.55 11.12
C ALA A 98 -35.23 29.88 10.40
N HIS A 99 -34.24 30.77 10.34
CA HIS A 99 -34.35 32.13 9.77
C HIS A 99 -33.80 32.22 8.34
#